data_AF-A0A520WAU8-F1
#
_entry.id   AF-A0A520WAU8-F1
#
_cell.length_a   1.000
_cell.length_b   1.000
_cell.length_c   1.000
_cell.angle_alpha   90.00
_cell.angle_beta   90.00
_cell.angle_gamma   90.00
#
_symmetry.space_group_name_H-M   'P 1'
#
loop_
_entity.id
_entity.type
_entity.pdbx_description
1 polymer ?
#
loop_
_entity_poly.entity_id
_entity_poly.type
_entity_poly.pdbx_seq_one_letter_code
_entity_poly.pdbx_strand_id
1 'polypeptide(L)'
;ADLFASHDRFLFGPKKSAARLESSKAFAKLFMARHAIPTAGFEVCENYEQALTLIRNNRFGPSVVVKADGLASGKGVTVAADHTTAESAIRDAMVERRFGDAGTNLVLEECLTGPEVSYFVITDGTKFVSLPSAQDHKRVFDNDLGPNTGGMGAFAPSPLLTPEVEQFVIKNIVGPTIKGMRQEGNEYRGVLYLGLMLTDEGPKVIEFNVRFGDPEAQIILPMVESELAPALLAAAQGNLGDVDWRLSTEPHVGVVMASGGYPGKHETGFPITGIDRAEKVAGAQVVHAGTLIKDEDMVTNGGRVLTVVASGESFASAIERAYKGVGHISFEGSHVRRDIGQKALYIQDVSGNR
;
A
#
# COMPACT_ATOMS: atom_id res chain seq x y z
N ALA A 1 -13.27 0.66 -14.91
CA ALA A 1 -13.10 0.46 -16.37
C ALA A 1 -14.43 0.26 -17.13
N ASP A 2 -15.45 -0.40 -16.55
CA ASP A 2 -16.66 -0.80 -17.29
C ASP A 2 -17.39 0.35 -17.99
N LEU A 3 -17.55 1.49 -17.31
CA LEU A 3 -18.20 2.67 -17.90
C LEU A 3 -17.42 3.25 -19.09
N PHE A 4 -16.08 3.21 -19.06
CA PHE A 4 -15.27 3.69 -20.18
C PHE A 4 -15.37 2.73 -21.36
N ALA A 5 -15.32 1.42 -21.08
CA ALA A 5 -15.47 0.39 -22.10
C ALA A 5 -16.84 0.43 -22.80
N SER A 6 -17.92 0.77 -22.08
CA SER A 6 -19.26 0.95 -22.70
C SER A 6 -19.35 2.15 -23.64
N HIS A 7 -18.30 2.97 -23.73
CA HIS A 7 -18.17 4.11 -24.63
C HIS A 7 -16.93 3.97 -25.54
N ASP A 8 -16.43 2.75 -25.75
CA ASP A 8 -15.26 2.45 -26.59
C ASP A 8 -13.99 3.22 -26.18
N ARG A 9 -13.82 3.47 -24.87
CA ARG A 9 -12.64 4.13 -24.30
C ARG A 9 -11.82 3.16 -23.45
N PHE A 10 -10.51 3.24 -23.59
CA PHE A 10 -9.59 2.55 -22.69
C PHE A 10 -9.47 3.28 -21.36
N LEU A 11 -9.30 2.51 -20.29
CA LEU A 11 -8.98 3.01 -18.96
C LEU A 11 -7.95 2.09 -18.33
N PHE A 12 -6.85 2.69 -17.84
CA PHE A 12 -5.87 1.95 -17.05
C PHE A 12 -6.40 1.71 -15.64
N GLY A 13 -6.83 0.48 -15.37
CA GLY A 13 -7.41 0.07 -14.11
C GLY A 13 -8.44 -1.04 -14.27
N PRO A 14 -8.78 -1.76 -13.19
CA PRO A 14 -9.60 -2.95 -13.28
C PRO A 14 -11.06 -2.65 -13.65
N LYS A 15 -11.74 -3.67 -14.18
CA LYS A 15 -13.21 -3.73 -14.20
C LYS A 15 -13.73 -3.96 -12.78
N LYS A 16 -15.01 -3.65 -12.56
CA LYS A 16 -15.70 -3.85 -11.27
C LYS A 16 -15.57 -5.30 -10.78
N SER A 17 -15.66 -6.28 -11.67
CA SER A 17 -15.52 -7.69 -11.32
C SER A 17 -14.11 -8.03 -10.81
N ALA A 18 -13.07 -7.47 -11.45
CA ALA A 18 -11.68 -7.68 -11.09
C ALA A 18 -11.26 -6.88 -9.83
N ALA A 19 -11.87 -5.70 -9.62
CA ALA A 19 -11.64 -4.85 -8.44
C ALA A 19 -12.07 -5.50 -7.11
N ARG A 20 -12.82 -6.61 -7.16
CA ARG A 20 -13.18 -7.41 -5.98
C ARG A 20 -11.97 -7.94 -5.22
N LEU A 21 -10.78 -8.02 -5.84
CA LEU A 21 -9.54 -8.37 -5.14
C LEU A 21 -9.22 -7.40 -3.99
N GLU A 22 -9.59 -6.12 -4.08
CA GLU A 22 -9.48 -5.15 -2.96
C GLU A 22 -10.84 -4.90 -2.30
N SER A 23 -11.91 -4.81 -3.08
CA SER A 23 -13.22 -4.38 -2.55
C SER A 23 -13.95 -5.43 -1.72
N SER A 24 -13.52 -6.70 -1.74
CA SER A 24 -14.03 -7.78 -0.91
C SER A 24 -12.88 -8.68 -0.46
N LYS A 25 -12.51 -8.56 0.83
CA LYS A 25 -11.46 -9.40 1.43
C LYS A 25 -11.86 -10.87 1.44
N ALA A 26 -13.14 -11.19 1.63
CA ALA A 26 -13.63 -12.55 1.53
C ALA A 26 -13.39 -13.11 0.12
N PHE A 27 -13.73 -12.35 -0.94
CA PHE A 27 -13.43 -12.76 -2.32
C PHE A 27 -11.93 -12.98 -2.53
N ALA A 28 -11.09 -12.05 -2.08
CA ALA A 28 -9.64 -12.12 -2.22
C ALA A 28 -9.05 -13.36 -1.53
N LYS A 29 -9.45 -13.65 -0.29
CA LYS A 29 -8.94 -14.80 0.48
C LYS A 29 -9.41 -16.12 -0.11
N LEU A 30 -10.68 -16.22 -0.47
CA LEU A 30 -11.21 -17.37 -1.20
C LEU A 30 -10.53 -17.55 -2.57
N PHE A 31 -10.14 -16.45 -3.22
CA PHE A 31 -9.44 -16.47 -4.52
C PHE A 31 -8.04 -17.03 -4.35
N MET A 32 -7.33 -16.54 -3.34
CA MET A 32 -6.00 -17.06 -3.03
C MET A 32 -6.04 -18.54 -2.67
N ALA A 33 -7.01 -18.97 -1.85
CA ALA A 33 -7.17 -20.38 -1.48
C ALA A 33 -7.37 -21.29 -2.70
N ARG A 34 -8.32 -20.95 -3.59
CA ARG A 34 -8.66 -21.80 -4.75
C ARG A 34 -7.59 -21.81 -5.86
N HIS A 35 -6.71 -20.80 -5.89
CA HIS A 35 -5.57 -20.74 -6.81
C HIS A 35 -4.22 -21.06 -6.15
N ALA A 36 -4.24 -21.57 -4.91
CA ALA A 36 -3.06 -21.92 -4.13
C ALA A 36 -2.03 -20.77 -3.99
N ILE A 37 -2.52 -19.53 -3.90
CA ILE A 37 -1.68 -18.35 -3.64
C ILE A 37 -1.42 -18.27 -2.12
N PRO A 38 -0.15 -18.18 -1.67
CA PRO A 38 0.19 -18.12 -0.26
C PRO A 38 -0.45 -16.91 0.45
N THR A 39 -1.21 -17.17 1.52
CA THR A 39 -1.81 -16.16 2.39
C THR A 39 -1.99 -16.73 3.81
N ALA A 40 -2.36 -15.90 4.78
CA ALA A 40 -2.70 -16.36 6.13
C ALA A 40 -3.88 -17.33 6.12
N GLY A 41 -3.86 -18.35 6.98
CA GLY A 41 -5.05 -19.16 7.23
C GLY A 41 -6.22 -18.27 7.66
N PHE A 42 -7.42 -18.57 7.20
CA PHE A 42 -8.57 -17.68 7.38
C PHE A 42 -9.89 -18.43 7.42
N GLU A 43 -10.92 -17.73 7.91
CA GLU A 43 -12.32 -18.12 7.82
C GLU A 43 -13.16 -16.88 7.45
N VAL A 44 -14.17 -17.07 6.61
CA VAL A 44 -15.17 -16.04 6.30
C VAL A 44 -16.39 -16.27 7.20
N CYS A 45 -16.75 -15.23 7.94
CA CYS A 45 -17.85 -15.26 8.90
C CYS A 45 -19.00 -14.37 8.41
N GLU A 46 -20.18 -14.97 8.26
CA GLU A 46 -21.40 -14.30 7.80
C GLU A 46 -22.29 -13.86 8.96
N ASN A 47 -22.02 -14.32 10.17
CA ASN A 47 -22.74 -13.92 11.37
C ASN A 47 -21.84 -13.88 12.62
N TYR A 48 -22.33 -13.16 13.62
CA TYR A 48 -21.65 -12.88 14.88
C TYR A 48 -21.30 -14.14 15.67
N GLU A 49 -22.23 -15.09 15.78
CA GLU A 49 -22.05 -16.32 16.58
C GLU A 49 -21.00 -17.25 15.98
N GLN A 50 -20.96 -17.35 14.64
CA GLN A 50 -19.91 -18.08 13.92
C GLN A 50 -18.53 -17.49 14.23
N ALA A 51 -18.40 -16.17 14.13
CA ALA A 51 -17.14 -15.47 14.40
C ALA A 51 -16.66 -15.69 15.85
N LEU A 52 -17.55 -15.53 16.83
CA LEU A 52 -17.22 -15.79 18.25
C LEU A 52 -16.80 -17.24 18.50
N THR A 53 -17.49 -18.20 17.89
CA THR A 53 -17.19 -19.62 18.06
C THR A 53 -15.77 -19.95 17.61
N LEU A 54 -15.31 -19.37 16.50
CA LEU A 54 -13.94 -19.57 16.01
C LEU A 54 -12.88 -19.00 16.96
N ILE A 55 -13.13 -17.81 17.53
CA ILE A 55 -12.24 -17.21 18.53
C ILE A 55 -12.19 -18.07 19.78
N ARG A 56 -13.35 -18.45 20.34
CA ARG A 56 -13.43 -19.26 21.58
C ARG A 56 -12.85 -20.66 21.44
N ASN A 57 -12.93 -21.25 20.25
CA ASN A 57 -12.29 -22.53 19.95
C ASN A 57 -10.79 -22.41 19.64
N ASN A 58 -10.21 -21.21 19.76
CA ASN A 58 -8.80 -20.93 19.53
C ASN A 58 -8.31 -21.35 18.12
N ARG A 59 -9.16 -21.21 17.09
CA ARG A 59 -8.87 -21.66 15.72
C ARG A 59 -7.58 -21.07 15.14
N PHE A 60 -7.27 -19.83 15.50
CA PHE A 60 -6.16 -19.03 14.97
C PHE A 60 -5.07 -18.74 16.00
N GLY A 61 -5.17 -19.33 17.20
CA GLY A 61 -4.29 -19.01 18.32
C GLY A 61 -4.68 -17.75 19.08
N PRO A 62 -3.77 -17.20 19.92
CA PRO A 62 -4.08 -16.11 20.83
C PRO A 62 -4.28 -14.77 20.13
N SER A 63 -3.54 -14.52 19.04
CA SER A 63 -3.61 -13.27 18.28
C SER A 63 -4.29 -13.50 16.93
N VAL A 64 -5.30 -12.68 16.63
CA VAL A 64 -6.17 -12.86 15.47
C VAL A 64 -6.32 -11.54 14.74
N VAL A 65 -6.32 -11.58 13.42
CA VAL A 65 -6.64 -10.39 12.60
C VAL A 65 -8.10 -10.44 12.22
N VAL A 66 -8.87 -9.43 12.64
CA VAL A 66 -10.28 -9.27 12.30
C VAL A 66 -10.39 -8.22 11.20
N LYS A 67 -10.90 -8.61 10.02
CA LYS A 67 -11.06 -7.70 8.89
C LYS A 67 -12.52 -7.63 8.44
N ALA A 68 -13.05 -6.42 8.26
CA ALA A 68 -14.31 -6.19 7.56
C ALA A 68 -14.14 -6.52 6.07
N ASP A 69 -15.11 -7.24 5.47
CA ASP A 69 -15.02 -7.67 4.07
C ASP A 69 -14.90 -6.49 3.10
N GLY A 70 -15.79 -5.50 3.24
CA GLY A 70 -15.87 -4.36 2.34
C GLY A 70 -14.80 -3.28 2.55
N LEU A 71 -14.90 -2.21 1.76
CA LEU A 71 -14.05 -1.02 1.88
C LEU A 71 -14.44 -0.21 3.14
N ALA A 72 -13.50 -0.11 4.08
CA ALA A 72 -13.70 0.56 5.36
C ALA A 72 -12.71 1.72 5.59
N SER A 73 -12.26 2.37 4.50
CA SER A 73 -11.31 3.51 4.53
C SER A 73 -10.07 3.27 5.39
N GLY A 74 -9.49 2.06 5.31
CA GLY A 74 -8.32 1.65 6.10
C GLY A 74 -8.57 1.40 7.60
N LYS A 75 -9.82 1.53 8.08
CA LYS A 75 -10.17 1.35 9.52
C LYS A 75 -10.80 -0.01 9.84
N GLY A 76 -11.11 -0.82 8.82
CA GLY A 76 -11.78 -2.11 8.98
C GLY A 76 -10.84 -3.28 9.25
N VAL A 77 -9.64 -3.03 9.79
CA VAL A 77 -8.67 -4.09 10.13
C VAL A 77 -8.22 -3.87 11.58
N THR A 78 -8.40 -4.90 12.40
CA THR A 78 -7.95 -4.93 13.79
C THR A 78 -7.02 -6.12 13.97
N VAL A 79 -5.77 -5.86 14.36
CA VAL A 79 -4.84 -6.89 14.83
C VAL A 79 -5.06 -7.04 16.33
N ALA A 80 -5.81 -8.07 16.73
CA ALA A 80 -6.15 -8.34 18.11
C ALA A 80 -5.06 -9.19 18.77
N ALA A 81 -4.45 -8.68 19.84
CA ALA A 81 -3.41 -9.39 20.57
C ALA A 81 -3.95 -10.58 21.37
N ASP A 82 -5.23 -10.53 21.75
CA ASP A 82 -5.94 -11.53 22.54
C ASP A 82 -7.39 -11.72 22.06
N HIS A 83 -8.03 -12.77 22.57
CA HIS A 83 -9.42 -13.10 22.25
C HIS A 83 -10.40 -12.00 22.66
N THR A 84 -10.18 -11.35 23.81
CA THR A 84 -11.05 -10.25 24.29
C THR A 84 -11.10 -9.10 23.29
N THR A 85 -9.94 -8.70 22.77
CA THR A 85 -9.81 -7.66 21.75
C THR A 85 -10.46 -8.10 20.44
N ALA A 86 -10.32 -9.37 20.07
CA ALA A 86 -10.95 -9.93 18.86
C ALA A 86 -12.49 -9.94 18.98
N GLU A 87 -13.03 -10.40 20.11
CA GLU A 87 -14.47 -10.40 20.38
C GLU A 87 -15.05 -8.97 20.36
N SER A 88 -14.33 -8.01 20.92
CA SER A 88 -14.72 -6.59 20.85
C SER A 88 -14.75 -6.09 19.40
N ALA A 89 -13.72 -6.37 18.61
CA ALA A 89 -13.67 -5.96 17.21
C ALA A 89 -14.80 -6.58 16.37
N ILE A 90 -15.15 -7.84 16.63
CA ILE A 90 -16.28 -8.54 15.99
C ILE A 90 -17.60 -7.85 16.35
N ARG A 91 -17.81 -7.50 17.62
CA ARG A 91 -19.00 -6.79 18.10
C ARG A 91 -19.14 -5.42 17.45
N ASP A 92 -18.09 -4.60 17.49
CA ASP A 92 -18.05 -3.28 16.86
C ASP A 92 -18.47 -3.35 15.38
N ALA A 93 -17.97 -4.36 14.66
CA ALA A 93 -18.22 -4.51 13.24
C ALA A 93 -19.63 -5.02 12.91
N MET A 94 -20.08 -6.11 13.55
CA MET A 94 -21.30 -6.82 13.17
C MET A 94 -22.55 -6.39 13.95
N VAL A 95 -22.39 -5.97 15.21
CA VAL A 95 -23.51 -5.58 16.08
C VAL A 95 -23.69 -4.07 16.06
N GLU A 96 -22.60 -3.32 16.30
CA GLU A 96 -22.65 -1.85 16.34
C GLU A 96 -22.63 -1.23 14.94
N ARG A 97 -22.42 -2.05 13.89
CA ARG A 97 -22.37 -1.65 12.48
C ARG A 97 -21.45 -0.46 12.23
N ARG A 98 -20.31 -0.41 12.93
CA ARG A 98 -19.32 0.68 12.85
C ARG A 98 -18.85 0.98 11.42
N PHE A 99 -18.87 -0.02 10.55
CA PHE A 99 -18.45 0.07 9.15
C PHE A 99 -19.63 0.01 8.16
N GLY A 100 -20.87 0.14 8.62
CA GLY A 100 -22.06 -0.06 7.80
C GLY A 100 -22.10 -1.46 7.19
N ASP A 101 -22.42 -1.56 5.91
CA ASP A 101 -22.54 -2.84 5.20
C ASP A 101 -21.19 -3.53 4.95
N ALA A 102 -20.08 -2.79 5.02
CA ALA A 102 -18.74 -3.37 4.86
C ALA A 102 -18.39 -4.35 5.99
N GLY A 103 -19.03 -4.21 7.16
CA GLY A 103 -18.83 -5.06 8.34
C GLY A 103 -19.85 -6.19 8.51
N THR A 104 -20.78 -6.38 7.56
CA THR A 104 -21.76 -7.47 7.62
C THR A 104 -21.10 -8.84 7.56
N ASN A 105 -20.05 -8.98 6.74
CA ASN A 105 -19.19 -10.15 6.71
C ASN A 105 -17.82 -9.80 7.25
N LEU A 106 -17.19 -10.75 7.95
CA LEU A 106 -15.83 -10.62 8.45
C LEU A 106 -14.94 -11.70 7.84
N VAL A 107 -13.66 -11.39 7.74
CA VAL A 107 -12.59 -12.36 7.54
C VAL A 107 -11.78 -12.38 8.83
N LEU A 108 -11.72 -13.55 9.47
CA LEU A 108 -10.81 -13.82 10.58
C LEU A 108 -9.58 -14.52 10.04
N GLU A 109 -8.39 -14.05 10.39
CA GLU A 109 -7.13 -14.58 9.87
C GLU A 109 -6.10 -14.84 10.97
N GLU A 110 -5.22 -15.80 10.71
CA GLU A 110 -3.97 -15.98 11.46
C GLU A 110 -3.16 -14.68 11.46
N CYS A 111 -2.58 -14.34 12.60
CA CYS A 111 -1.66 -13.22 12.70
C CYS A 111 -0.29 -13.60 12.15
N LEU A 112 0.00 -13.21 10.91
CA LEU A 112 1.32 -13.41 10.31
C LEU A 112 2.37 -12.53 10.99
N THR A 113 3.60 -13.05 11.07
CA THR A 113 4.77 -12.36 11.61
C THR A 113 5.90 -12.35 10.58
N GLY A 114 6.66 -11.26 10.57
CA GLY A 114 7.73 -11.01 9.60
C GLY A 114 7.81 -9.53 9.27
N PRO A 115 8.77 -9.11 8.44
CA PRO A 115 8.76 -7.77 7.89
C PRO A 115 7.76 -7.66 6.72
N GLU A 116 7.08 -6.52 6.65
CA GLU A 116 6.18 -6.17 5.55
C GLU A 116 6.95 -5.63 4.35
N VAL A 117 6.53 -5.98 3.13
CA VAL A 117 7.03 -5.39 1.89
C VAL A 117 5.88 -5.23 0.89
N SER A 118 5.91 -4.14 0.14
CA SER A 118 4.97 -3.89 -0.96
C SER A 118 5.62 -4.26 -2.29
N TYR A 119 4.91 -5.01 -3.13
CA TYR A 119 5.35 -5.33 -4.49
C TYR A 119 4.29 -4.94 -5.50
N PHE A 120 4.71 -4.46 -6.67
CA PHE A 120 3.84 -3.82 -7.64
C PHE A 120 4.10 -4.39 -9.02
N VAL A 121 3.03 -4.65 -9.78
CA VAL A 121 3.13 -4.99 -11.20
C VAL A 121 2.12 -4.20 -12.01
N ILE A 122 2.47 -3.84 -13.23
CA ILE A 122 1.53 -3.35 -14.25
C ILE A 122 1.20 -4.51 -15.17
N THR A 123 -0.07 -4.84 -15.35
CA THR A 123 -0.51 -5.97 -16.18
C THR A 123 -1.61 -5.60 -17.16
N ASP A 124 -1.58 -6.27 -18.32
CA ASP A 124 -2.60 -6.19 -19.36
C ASP A 124 -3.66 -7.30 -19.30
N GLY A 125 -3.61 -8.13 -18.25
CA GLY A 125 -4.46 -9.32 -18.08
C GLY A 125 -3.78 -10.62 -18.47
N THR A 126 -2.61 -10.58 -19.11
CA THR A 126 -1.86 -11.76 -19.54
C THR A 126 -0.36 -11.66 -19.29
N LYS A 127 0.25 -10.53 -19.66
CA LYS A 127 1.63 -10.15 -19.41
C LYS A 127 1.67 -9.11 -18.30
N PHE A 128 2.84 -8.94 -17.70
CA PHE A 128 3.08 -7.88 -16.73
C PHE A 128 4.52 -7.40 -16.80
N VAL A 129 4.74 -6.19 -16.30
CA VAL A 129 6.06 -5.65 -15.95
C VAL A 129 6.08 -5.32 -14.46
N SER A 130 7.21 -5.56 -13.81
CA SER A 130 7.39 -5.29 -12.39
C SER A 130 7.76 -3.85 -12.14
N LEU A 131 7.32 -3.32 -11.00
CA LEU A 131 7.73 -2.03 -10.47
C LEU A 131 8.60 -2.25 -9.22
N PRO A 132 9.43 -1.27 -8.81
CA PRO A 132 10.23 -1.39 -7.60
C PRO A 132 9.40 -1.74 -6.37
N SER A 133 9.96 -2.57 -5.49
CA SER A 133 9.36 -2.84 -4.19
C SER A 133 9.45 -1.61 -3.29
N ALA A 134 8.55 -1.52 -2.31
CA ALA A 134 8.56 -0.44 -1.34
C ALA A 134 8.31 -0.94 0.07
N GLN A 135 8.67 -0.12 1.06
CA GLN A 135 8.18 -0.24 2.42
C GLN A 135 7.59 1.10 2.84
N ASP A 136 6.38 1.06 3.39
CA ASP A 136 5.67 2.23 3.88
C ASP A 136 5.75 2.33 5.42
N HIS A 137 5.43 3.51 5.93
CA HIS A 137 5.41 3.82 7.35
C HIS A 137 4.00 4.26 7.74
N LYS A 138 3.17 3.30 8.14
CA LYS A 138 1.73 3.53 8.40
C LYS A 138 1.45 4.35 9.65
N ARG A 139 2.27 4.24 10.68
CA ARG A 139 2.03 4.85 12.00
C ARG A 139 2.41 6.33 11.99
N VAL A 140 1.64 7.15 12.71
CA VAL A 140 1.77 8.62 12.66
C VAL A 140 3.05 9.15 13.31
N PHE A 141 3.54 8.50 14.37
CA PHE A 141 4.74 8.94 15.10
C PHE A 141 5.93 8.04 14.82
N ASP A 142 7.13 8.56 15.14
CA ASP A 142 8.38 7.83 15.05
C ASP A 142 8.33 6.50 15.83
N ASN A 143 9.17 5.55 15.42
CA ASN A 143 9.28 4.21 16.00
C ASN A 143 7.97 3.41 15.93
N ASP A 144 7.18 3.68 14.89
CA ASP A 144 5.90 3.03 14.62
C ASP A 144 4.85 3.17 15.75
N LEU A 145 4.84 4.34 16.39
CA LEU A 145 3.92 4.66 17.47
C LEU A 145 2.68 5.44 16.99
N GLY A 146 1.63 5.43 17.82
CA GLY A 146 0.37 6.14 17.57
C GLY A 146 -0.56 5.42 16.59
N PRO A 147 -1.67 6.06 16.17
CA PRO A 147 -2.65 5.44 15.26
C PRO A 147 -2.07 5.14 13.86
N ASN A 148 -2.71 4.19 13.16
CA ASN A 148 -2.50 3.98 11.73
C ASN A 148 -2.99 5.20 10.93
N THR A 149 -2.27 5.50 9.86
CA THR A 149 -2.56 6.56 8.89
C THR A 149 -2.70 5.94 7.49
N GLY A 150 -2.87 6.77 6.46
CA GLY A 150 -2.72 6.33 5.08
C GLY A 150 -1.26 6.09 4.65
N GLY A 151 -0.28 6.43 5.50
CA GLY A 151 1.16 6.36 5.23
C GLY A 151 1.82 7.72 5.45
N MET A 152 2.84 7.77 6.32
CA MET A 152 3.65 8.96 6.66
C MET A 152 4.97 9.05 5.88
N GLY A 153 5.22 8.07 5.02
CA GLY A 153 6.40 8.03 4.17
C GLY A 153 6.66 6.63 3.66
N ALA A 154 7.49 6.52 2.65
CA ALA A 154 7.88 5.25 2.05
C ALA A 154 9.30 5.34 1.48
N PHE A 155 9.91 4.18 1.25
CA PHE A 155 11.18 4.10 0.52
C PHE A 155 11.18 2.92 -0.45
N ALA A 156 11.96 3.07 -1.52
CA ALA A 156 12.18 2.05 -2.56
C ALA A 156 13.63 2.11 -3.09
N PRO A 157 14.16 1.02 -3.66
CA PRO A 157 13.59 -0.32 -3.61
C PRO A 157 13.73 -0.93 -2.21
N SER A 158 12.79 -1.76 -1.75
CA SER A 158 12.94 -2.42 -0.44
C SER A 158 14.11 -3.43 -0.47
N PRO A 159 15.11 -3.32 0.43
CA PRO A 159 16.20 -4.30 0.51
C PRO A 159 15.75 -5.71 0.90
N LEU A 160 14.51 -5.86 1.39
CA LEU A 160 13.93 -7.17 1.73
C LEU A 160 13.53 -7.99 0.50
N LEU A 161 13.29 -7.35 -0.64
CA LEU A 161 12.93 -8.05 -1.87
C LEU A 161 14.22 -8.45 -2.61
N THR A 162 14.86 -9.53 -2.16
CA THR A 162 15.99 -10.13 -2.88
C THR A 162 15.50 -10.75 -4.21
N PRO A 163 16.40 -11.01 -5.17
CA PRO A 163 16.02 -11.68 -6.43
C PRO A 163 15.29 -13.01 -6.22
N GLU A 164 15.67 -13.79 -5.19
CA GLU A 164 15.03 -15.06 -4.85
C GLU A 164 13.60 -14.84 -4.33
N VAL A 165 13.41 -13.85 -3.47
CA VAL A 165 12.09 -13.45 -2.95
C VAL A 165 11.21 -12.96 -4.10
N GLU A 166 11.74 -12.12 -4.98
CA GLU A 166 11.01 -11.62 -6.16
C GLU A 166 10.57 -12.76 -7.07
N GLN A 167 11.46 -13.69 -7.42
CA GLN A 167 11.12 -14.85 -8.23
C GLN A 167 10.03 -15.71 -7.59
N PHE A 168 10.07 -15.88 -6.26
CA PHE A 168 9.02 -16.58 -5.53
C PHE A 168 7.68 -15.85 -5.67
N VAL A 169 7.66 -14.53 -5.44
CA VAL A 169 6.45 -13.70 -5.53
C VAL A 169 5.87 -13.76 -6.94
N ILE A 170 6.71 -13.64 -7.97
CA ILE A 170 6.26 -13.73 -9.37
C ILE A 170 5.62 -15.09 -9.65
N LYS A 171 6.32 -16.18 -9.30
CA LYS A 171 5.91 -17.55 -9.63
C LYS A 171 4.67 -18.00 -8.87
N ASN A 172 4.58 -17.67 -7.57
CA ASN A 172 3.58 -18.24 -6.67
C ASN A 172 2.44 -17.26 -6.34
N ILE A 173 2.59 -15.97 -6.65
CA ILE A 173 1.59 -14.95 -6.34
C ILE A 173 1.13 -14.22 -7.60
N VAL A 174 2.01 -13.50 -8.31
CA VAL A 174 1.63 -12.67 -9.47
C VAL A 174 1.06 -13.53 -10.60
N GLY A 175 1.81 -14.54 -11.05
CA GLY A 175 1.42 -15.41 -12.16
C GLY A 175 0.08 -16.12 -11.91
N PRO A 176 -0.08 -16.82 -10.77
CA PRO A 176 -1.35 -17.45 -10.40
C PRO A 176 -2.50 -16.44 -10.27
N THR A 177 -2.26 -15.23 -9.75
CA THR A 177 -3.30 -14.19 -9.65
C THR A 177 -3.80 -13.77 -11.03
N ILE A 178 -2.91 -13.39 -11.94
CA ILE A 178 -3.29 -12.95 -13.30
C ILE A 178 -3.99 -14.10 -14.05
N LYS A 179 -3.41 -15.31 -13.99
CA LYS A 179 -3.98 -16.50 -14.63
C LYS A 179 -5.37 -16.84 -14.08
N GLY A 180 -5.50 -16.88 -12.75
CA GLY A 180 -6.75 -17.24 -12.07
C GLY A 180 -7.87 -16.25 -12.35
N MET A 181 -7.58 -14.95 -12.29
CA MET A 181 -8.55 -13.89 -12.61
C MET A 181 -9.08 -14.04 -14.04
N ARG A 182 -8.19 -14.32 -15.01
CA ARG A 182 -8.59 -14.58 -16.40
C ARG A 182 -9.42 -15.87 -16.54
N GLN A 183 -9.04 -16.96 -15.88
CA GLN A 183 -9.76 -18.23 -15.92
C GLN A 183 -11.18 -18.13 -15.37
N GLU A 184 -11.41 -17.24 -14.40
CA GLU A 184 -12.73 -16.97 -13.82
C GLU A 184 -13.55 -15.92 -14.60
N GLY A 185 -13.08 -15.48 -15.78
CA GLY A 185 -13.76 -14.45 -16.57
C GLY A 185 -13.66 -13.03 -15.99
N ASN A 186 -12.75 -12.81 -15.04
CA ASN A 186 -12.53 -11.56 -14.34
C ASN A 186 -11.15 -10.95 -14.69
N GLU A 187 -10.78 -10.95 -15.97
CA GLU A 187 -9.48 -10.46 -16.43
C GLU A 187 -9.08 -9.13 -15.76
N TYR A 188 -7.87 -9.11 -15.21
CA TYR A 188 -7.35 -7.99 -14.44
C TYR A 188 -6.38 -7.15 -15.27
N ARG A 189 -6.70 -5.87 -15.49
CA ARG A 189 -5.80 -4.90 -16.16
C ARG A 189 -5.57 -3.71 -15.24
N GLY A 190 -4.36 -3.17 -15.24
CA GLY A 190 -3.98 -2.05 -14.39
C GLY A 190 -2.76 -2.36 -13.53
N VAL A 191 -2.60 -1.62 -12.44
CA VAL A 191 -1.58 -1.94 -11.45
C VAL A 191 -2.15 -2.91 -10.41
N LEU A 192 -1.38 -3.92 -10.06
CA LEU A 192 -1.67 -4.83 -8.95
C LEU A 192 -0.62 -4.58 -7.87
N TYR A 193 -1.07 -4.10 -6.72
CA TYR A 193 -0.28 -3.93 -5.50
C TYR A 193 -0.48 -5.17 -4.64
N LEU A 194 0.63 -5.74 -4.18
CA LEU A 194 0.67 -6.84 -3.22
C LEU A 194 1.22 -6.34 -1.88
N GLY A 195 0.40 -6.37 -0.83
CA GLY A 195 0.89 -6.25 0.54
C GLY A 195 1.39 -7.62 0.98
N LEU A 196 2.68 -7.76 1.24
CA LEU A 196 3.31 -9.04 1.56
C LEU A 196 3.88 -9.02 2.97
N MET A 197 3.77 -10.17 3.65
CA MET A 197 4.53 -10.49 4.85
C MET A 197 5.61 -11.51 4.47
N LEU A 198 6.86 -11.25 4.79
CA LEU A 198 7.93 -12.23 4.61
C LEU A 198 8.04 -13.10 5.87
N THR A 199 7.37 -14.25 5.88
CA THR A 199 7.39 -15.15 7.05
C THR A 199 8.51 -16.17 6.95
N ASP A 200 8.73 -16.94 8.01
CA ASP A 200 9.68 -18.07 8.01
C ASP A 200 9.31 -19.18 6.99
N GLU A 201 8.05 -19.22 6.55
CA GLU A 201 7.55 -20.14 5.52
C GLU A 201 7.60 -19.55 4.09
N GLY A 202 8.06 -18.30 3.97
CA GLY A 202 8.14 -17.55 2.72
C GLY A 202 7.12 -16.42 2.60
N PRO A 203 7.12 -15.69 1.46
CA PRO A 203 6.22 -14.57 1.22
C PRO A 203 4.74 -15.00 1.22
N LYS A 204 3.92 -14.32 2.03
CA LYS A 204 2.46 -14.50 2.08
C LYS A 204 1.75 -13.17 1.81
N VAL A 205 0.67 -13.23 1.03
CA VAL A 205 -0.17 -12.07 0.74
C VAL A 205 -1.01 -11.71 1.97
N ILE A 206 -0.87 -10.48 2.44
CA ILE A 206 -1.71 -9.85 3.46
C ILE A 206 -3.01 -9.34 2.81
N GLU A 207 -2.86 -8.64 1.68
CA GLU A 207 -3.96 -8.06 0.91
C GLU A 207 -3.52 -7.71 -0.53
N PHE A 208 -4.52 -7.62 -1.42
CA PHE A 208 -4.37 -7.00 -2.73
C PHE A 208 -4.90 -5.57 -2.66
N ASN A 209 -4.19 -4.64 -3.31
CA ASN A 209 -4.72 -3.33 -3.67
C ASN A 209 -4.75 -3.23 -5.19
N VAL A 210 -5.85 -2.72 -5.76
CA VAL A 210 -6.10 -2.74 -7.20
C VAL A 210 -5.81 -1.41 -7.90
N ARG A 211 -4.89 -0.66 -7.29
CA ARG A 211 -4.46 0.70 -7.62
C ARG A 211 -3.08 0.95 -7.02
N PHE A 212 -2.48 2.08 -7.36
CA PHE A 212 -1.20 2.46 -6.76
C PHE A 212 -1.36 2.75 -5.26
N GLY A 213 -0.30 2.48 -4.49
CA GLY A 213 -0.19 2.90 -3.09
C GLY A 213 0.06 4.41 -2.98
N ASP A 214 -0.32 5.01 -1.87
CA ASP A 214 0.02 6.39 -1.54
C ASP A 214 0.49 6.42 -0.08
N PRO A 215 1.79 6.70 0.20
CA PRO A 215 2.72 7.42 -0.66
C PRO A 215 3.62 6.58 -1.59
N GLU A 216 3.45 5.26 -1.69
CA GLU A 216 4.39 4.39 -2.42
C GLU A 216 4.53 4.76 -3.91
N ALA A 217 3.46 5.17 -4.58
CA ALA A 217 3.51 5.65 -5.97
C ALA A 217 4.58 6.74 -6.18
N GLN A 218 4.72 7.62 -5.19
CA GLN A 218 5.54 8.83 -5.27
C GLN A 218 7.02 8.50 -5.25
N ILE A 219 7.41 7.33 -4.72
CA ILE A 219 8.79 6.86 -4.68
C ILE A 219 9.09 5.78 -5.74
N ILE A 220 8.08 5.03 -6.22
CA ILE A 220 8.31 3.99 -7.25
C ILE A 220 8.19 4.52 -8.69
N LEU A 221 7.28 5.47 -8.96
CA LEU A 221 7.07 5.97 -10.33
C LEU A 221 8.29 6.75 -10.87
N PRO A 222 8.98 7.59 -10.06
CA PRO A 222 10.20 8.27 -10.53
C PRO A 222 11.35 7.33 -10.87
N MET A 223 11.33 6.09 -10.36
CA MET A 223 12.34 5.07 -10.68
C MET A 223 12.10 4.42 -12.06
N VAL A 224 10.96 4.67 -12.73
CA VAL A 224 10.71 4.16 -14.08
C VAL A 224 11.43 5.06 -15.08
N GLU A 225 12.51 4.54 -15.69
CA GLU A 225 13.29 5.28 -16.69
C GLU A 225 12.63 5.24 -18.08
N SER A 226 11.75 4.28 -18.31
CA SER A 226 10.98 4.15 -19.55
C SER A 226 9.77 5.08 -19.59
N GLU A 227 9.24 5.33 -20.79
CA GLU A 227 8.03 6.15 -20.93
C GLU A 227 6.83 5.45 -20.29
N LEU A 228 6.34 6.01 -19.18
CA LEU A 228 5.23 5.42 -18.43
C LEU A 228 3.92 5.42 -19.23
N ALA A 229 3.57 6.52 -19.88
CA ALA A 229 2.27 6.68 -20.54
C ALA A 229 2.01 5.63 -21.65
N PRO A 230 2.97 5.33 -22.56
CA PRO A 230 2.82 4.23 -23.51
C PRO A 230 2.59 2.87 -22.85
N ALA A 231 3.32 2.54 -21.78
CA ALA A 231 3.15 1.27 -21.07
C ALA A 231 1.76 1.15 -20.40
N LEU A 232 1.26 2.24 -19.79
CA LEU A 232 -0.08 2.28 -19.20
C LEU A 232 -1.18 2.13 -20.27
N LEU A 233 -1.02 2.79 -21.42
CA LEU A 233 -1.95 2.66 -22.54
C LEU A 233 -1.96 1.24 -23.10
N ALA A 234 -0.79 0.65 -23.33
CA ALA A 234 -0.62 -0.72 -23.80
C ALA A 234 -1.27 -1.72 -22.84
N ALA A 235 -1.07 -1.55 -21.53
CA ALA A 235 -1.73 -2.36 -20.50
C ALA A 235 -3.26 -2.20 -20.53
N ALA A 236 -3.77 -0.98 -20.63
CA ALA A 236 -5.22 -0.73 -20.71
C ALA A 236 -5.86 -1.40 -21.95
N GLN A 237 -5.12 -1.44 -23.06
CA GLN A 237 -5.53 -2.07 -24.32
C GLN A 237 -5.49 -3.61 -24.28
N GLY A 238 -4.77 -4.21 -23.33
CA GLY A 238 -4.58 -5.66 -23.30
C GLY A 238 -3.42 -6.12 -24.18
N ASN A 239 -2.44 -5.24 -24.44
CA ASN A 239 -1.35 -5.47 -25.38
C ASN A 239 -0.04 -4.87 -24.86
N LEU A 240 0.36 -5.20 -23.62
CA LEU A 240 1.62 -4.74 -23.05
C LEU A 240 2.84 -5.23 -23.85
N GLY A 241 2.69 -6.34 -24.59
CA GLY A 241 3.67 -6.76 -25.59
C GLY A 241 5.05 -6.97 -24.98
N ASP A 242 6.07 -6.43 -25.64
CA ASP A 242 7.46 -6.42 -25.17
C ASP A 242 7.92 -4.96 -25.04
N VAL A 243 7.18 -4.16 -24.27
CA VAL A 243 7.57 -2.78 -23.95
C VAL A 243 8.98 -2.72 -23.39
N ASP A 244 9.78 -1.73 -23.83
CA ASP A 244 11.04 -1.39 -23.15
C ASP A 244 10.69 -0.94 -21.73
N TRP A 245 11.21 -1.67 -20.73
CA TRP A 245 10.90 -1.45 -19.34
C TRP A 245 12.17 -1.49 -18.49
N ARG A 246 12.67 -0.29 -18.20
CA ARG A 246 13.90 -0.04 -17.45
C ARG A 246 13.57 0.68 -16.16
N LEU A 247 14.20 0.22 -15.09
CA LEU A 247 14.04 0.75 -13.74
C LEU A 247 15.41 1.21 -13.23
N SER A 248 15.44 2.38 -12.60
CA SER A 248 16.58 2.83 -11.83
C SER A 248 16.77 1.97 -10.59
N THR A 249 18.02 1.78 -10.19
CA THR A 249 18.39 1.14 -8.93
C THR A 249 18.62 2.15 -7.80
N GLU A 250 18.57 3.45 -8.08
CA GLU A 250 18.83 4.49 -7.08
C GLU A 250 17.73 4.51 -6.01
N PRO A 251 18.11 4.45 -4.71
CA PRO A 251 17.16 4.60 -3.63
C PRO A 251 16.37 5.91 -3.67
N HIS A 252 15.06 5.80 -3.46
CA HIS A 252 14.13 6.92 -3.31
C HIS A 252 13.49 6.86 -1.92
N VAL A 253 13.41 8.02 -1.24
CA VAL A 253 12.78 8.16 0.07
C VAL A 253 11.79 9.32 0.02
N GLY A 254 10.55 9.06 0.42
CA GLY A 254 9.45 10.02 0.44
C GLY A 254 8.99 10.28 1.87
N VAL A 255 9.07 11.52 2.33
CA VAL A 255 8.63 11.95 3.66
C VAL A 255 7.35 12.76 3.53
N VAL A 256 6.25 12.26 4.11
CA VAL A 256 4.96 12.96 4.09
C VAL A 256 4.97 14.06 5.15
N MET A 257 4.57 15.26 4.73
CA MET A 257 4.21 16.38 5.60
C MET A 257 2.69 16.41 5.78
N ALA A 258 2.24 16.22 7.01
CA ALA A 258 0.82 16.18 7.36
C ALA A 258 0.39 17.44 8.13
N SER A 259 -0.90 17.76 8.05
CA SER A 259 -1.54 18.78 8.89
C SER A 259 -1.57 18.33 10.34
N GLY A 260 -1.36 19.27 11.27
CA GLY A 260 -1.41 19.00 12.70
C GLY A 260 -2.74 18.37 13.12
N GLY A 261 -2.67 17.27 13.87
CA GLY A 261 -3.84 16.50 14.31
C GLY A 261 -4.23 15.32 13.43
N TYR A 262 -3.69 15.20 12.20
CA TYR A 262 -3.81 13.98 11.39
C TYR A 262 -3.25 12.76 12.15
N PRO A 263 -3.89 11.56 12.13
CA PRO A 263 -5.07 11.15 11.35
C PRO A 263 -6.43 11.49 11.99
N GLY A 264 -6.43 12.22 13.10
CA GLY A 264 -7.64 12.75 13.74
C GLY A 264 -8.15 14.03 13.08
N LYS A 265 -8.87 14.84 13.87
CA LYS A 265 -9.36 16.15 13.45
C LYS A 265 -8.15 17.08 13.24
N HIS A 266 -8.13 17.76 12.10
CA HIS A 266 -7.09 18.69 11.71
C HIS A 266 -7.72 19.92 11.06
N GLU A 267 -7.00 21.04 11.11
CA GLU A 267 -7.36 22.28 10.44
C GLU A 267 -6.68 22.39 9.07
N THR A 268 -7.26 23.20 8.18
CA THR A 268 -6.79 23.42 6.81
C THR A 268 -6.85 24.90 6.48
N GLY A 269 -6.24 25.30 5.36
CA GLY A 269 -6.18 26.69 4.91
C GLY A 269 -4.93 27.45 5.36
N PHE A 270 -3.93 26.76 5.90
CA PHE A 270 -2.68 27.38 6.30
C PHE A 270 -1.76 27.59 5.09
N PRO A 271 -1.17 28.78 4.90
CA PRO A 271 -0.22 29.05 3.83
C PRO A 271 0.98 28.10 3.86
N ILE A 272 1.37 27.62 2.68
CA ILE A 272 2.51 26.74 2.47
C ILE A 272 3.63 27.54 1.82
N THR A 273 4.82 27.52 2.41
CA THR A 273 5.99 28.25 1.90
C THR A 273 7.19 27.32 1.70
N GLY A 274 8.12 27.71 0.82
CA GLY A 274 9.44 27.09 0.70
C GLY A 274 9.55 25.85 -0.19
N ILE A 275 8.50 25.51 -0.96
CA ILE A 275 8.52 24.42 -1.95
C ILE A 275 9.64 24.63 -2.97
N ASP A 276 9.79 25.85 -3.50
CA ASP A 276 10.83 26.22 -4.47
C ASP A 276 12.26 26.01 -3.94
N ARG A 277 12.46 26.12 -2.61
CA ARG A 277 13.75 25.86 -1.95
C ARG A 277 13.96 24.38 -1.73
N ALA A 278 12.90 23.62 -1.42
CA ALA A 278 12.96 22.17 -1.29
C ALA A 278 13.35 21.51 -2.62
N GLU A 279 12.76 21.94 -3.74
CA GLU A 279 13.07 21.42 -5.08
C GLU A 279 14.46 21.79 -5.60
N LYS A 280 15.15 22.73 -4.94
CA LYS A 280 16.58 23.03 -5.22
C LYS A 280 17.53 22.04 -4.54
N VAL A 281 17.05 21.18 -3.64
CA VAL A 281 17.86 20.09 -3.08
C VAL A 281 18.08 19.03 -4.16
N ALA A 282 19.33 18.60 -4.35
CA ALA A 282 19.66 17.62 -5.38
C ALA A 282 18.83 16.34 -5.25
N GLY A 283 18.23 15.90 -6.36
CA GLY A 283 17.37 14.71 -6.43
C GLY A 283 16.01 14.85 -5.73
N ALA A 284 15.66 16.03 -5.18
CA ALA A 284 14.41 16.25 -4.48
C ALA A 284 13.30 16.73 -5.41
N GLN A 285 12.08 16.27 -5.15
CA GLN A 285 10.84 16.72 -5.76
C GLN A 285 9.74 16.80 -4.70
N VAL A 286 8.81 17.72 -4.86
CA VAL A 286 7.69 17.90 -3.93
C VAL A 286 6.40 17.46 -4.61
N VAL A 287 5.76 16.43 -4.07
CA VAL A 287 4.47 15.93 -4.57
C VAL A 287 3.34 16.52 -3.72
N HIS A 288 2.35 17.11 -4.39
CA HIS A 288 1.20 17.71 -3.74
C HIS A 288 0.11 16.66 -3.49
N ALA A 289 -0.37 16.57 -2.24
CA ALA A 289 -1.53 15.77 -1.86
C ALA A 289 -2.71 16.70 -1.54
N GLY A 290 -2.95 16.99 -0.26
CA GLY A 290 -4.00 17.92 0.18
C GLY A 290 -3.53 19.38 0.13
N THR A 291 -3.45 19.98 -1.06
CA THR A 291 -3.19 21.42 -1.24
C THR A 291 -4.28 22.08 -2.09
N LEU A 292 -4.42 23.40 -1.96
CA LEU A 292 -5.34 24.22 -2.73
C LEU A 292 -4.68 25.57 -3.04
N ILE A 293 -4.95 26.15 -4.20
CA ILE A 293 -4.62 27.56 -4.47
C ILE A 293 -5.81 28.41 -4.03
N LYS A 294 -5.59 29.31 -3.08
CA LYS A 294 -6.58 30.25 -2.55
C LYS A 294 -5.96 31.66 -2.51
N ASP A 295 -6.59 32.60 -3.21
CA ASP A 295 -6.14 34.00 -3.26
C ASP A 295 -4.66 34.12 -3.67
N GLU A 296 -4.26 33.37 -4.70
CA GLU A 296 -2.88 33.22 -5.22
C GLU A 296 -1.91 32.43 -4.33
N ASP A 297 -2.23 32.25 -3.05
CA ASP A 297 -1.42 31.46 -2.13
C ASP A 297 -1.76 29.97 -2.19
N MET A 298 -0.73 29.13 -2.04
CA MET A 298 -0.95 27.72 -1.82
C MET A 298 -1.19 27.44 -0.34
N VAL A 299 -2.28 26.74 -0.03
CA VAL A 299 -2.70 26.44 1.34
C VAL A 299 -2.91 24.94 1.56
N THR A 300 -2.84 24.51 2.82
CA THR A 300 -3.19 23.14 3.22
C THR A 300 -4.67 22.87 2.96
N ASN A 301 -5.00 21.67 2.47
CA ASN A 301 -6.37 21.26 2.14
C ASN A 301 -6.59 19.76 2.36
N GLY A 302 -5.93 19.18 3.36
CA GLY A 302 -6.09 17.76 3.70
C GLY A 302 -5.21 17.32 4.87
N GLY A 303 -5.38 16.06 5.26
CA GLY A 303 -4.63 15.46 6.36
C GLY A 303 -3.15 15.25 5.99
N ARG A 304 -2.89 14.64 4.83
CA ARG A 304 -1.56 14.62 4.21
C ARG A 304 -1.50 15.76 3.20
N VAL A 305 -0.48 16.60 3.28
CA VAL A 305 -0.41 17.86 2.53
C VAL A 305 0.57 17.74 1.38
N LEU A 306 1.82 17.36 1.67
CA LEU A 306 2.90 17.22 0.71
C LEU A 306 3.67 15.94 0.98
N THR A 307 4.42 15.49 -0.02
CA THR A 307 5.47 14.49 0.18
C THR A 307 6.75 14.97 -0.48
N VAL A 308 7.81 15.08 0.32
CA VAL A 308 9.14 15.41 -0.20
C VAL A 308 9.84 14.09 -0.53
N VAL A 309 10.00 13.83 -1.82
CA VAL A 309 10.70 12.65 -2.34
C VAL A 309 12.10 13.06 -2.73
N ALA A 310 13.12 12.30 -2.32
CA ALA A 310 14.48 12.49 -2.83
C ALA A 310 15.12 11.17 -3.23
N SER A 311 15.88 11.21 -4.33
CA SER A 311 16.77 10.12 -4.74
C SER A 311 18.21 10.34 -4.25
N GLY A 312 18.97 9.25 -4.17
CA GLY A 312 20.39 9.30 -3.84
C GLY A 312 21.14 8.06 -4.25
N GLU A 313 22.47 8.14 -4.23
CA GLU A 313 23.37 7.01 -4.54
C GLU A 313 23.31 5.90 -3.46
N SER A 314 22.77 6.24 -2.30
CA SER A 314 22.53 5.34 -1.17
C SER A 314 21.29 5.78 -0.39
N PHE A 315 20.71 4.87 0.41
CA PHE A 315 19.62 5.23 1.33
C PHE A 315 20.02 6.38 2.26
N ALA A 316 21.25 6.39 2.78
CA ALA A 316 21.73 7.46 3.66
C ALA A 316 21.63 8.82 2.98
N SER A 317 22.12 8.92 1.74
CA SER A 317 22.06 10.16 0.96
C SER A 317 20.62 10.56 0.56
N ALA A 318 19.76 9.59 0.21
CA ALA A 318 18.37 9.84 -0.13
C ALA A 318 17.56 10.35 1.07
N ILE A 319 17.77 9.74 2.25
CA ILE A 319 17.20 10.17 3.54
C ILE A 319 17.63 11.61 3.85
N GLU A 320 18.93 11.89 3.81
CA GLU A 320 19.47 13.23 4.10
C GLU A 320 18.84 14.29 3.19
N ARG A 321 18.79 14.02 1.87
CA ARG A 321 18.21 14.94 0.87
C ARG A 321 16.72 15.16 1.10
N ALA A 322 15.95 14.10 1.36
CA ALA A 322 14.52 14.22 1.64
C ALA A 322 14.27 15.10 2.87
N TYR A 323 14.98 14.86 3.97
CA TYR A 323 14.83 15.67 5.19
C TYR A 323 15.34 17.10 5.04
N LYS A 324 16.38 17.32 4.22
CA LYS A 324 16.82 18.67 3.85
C LYS A 324 15.73 19.42 3.10
N GLY A 325 15.07 18.76 2.15
CA GLY A 325 13.90 19.33 1.44
C GLY A 325 12.75 19.64 2.39
N VAL A 326 12.40 18.72 3.29
CA VAL A 326 11.40 18.96 4.35
C VAL A 326 11.75 20.18 5.20
N GLY A 327 13.03 20.38 5.54
CA GLY A 327 13.49 21.52 6.34
C GLY A 327 13.31 22.89 5.67
N HIS A 328 13.07 22.94 4.36
CA HIS A 328 12.80 24.19 3.64
C HIS A 328 11.32 24.58 3.62
N ILE A 329 10.42 23.62 3.84
CA ILE A 329 8.97 23.81 3.73
C ILE A 329 8.36 24.12 5.09
N SER A 330 7.40 25.04 5.14
CA SER A 330 6.68 25.38 6.36
C SER A 330 5.21 25.66 6.09
N PHE A 331 4.37 25.16 6.99
CA PHE A 331 2.97 25.56 7.19
C PHE A 331 2.61 25.31 8.66
N GLU A 332 1.58 25.98 9.14
CA GLU A 332 1.18 25.91 10.55
C GLU A 332 0.80 24.48 10.96
N GLY A 333 1.31 24.05 12.12
CA GLY A 333 1.03 22.72 12.68
C GLY A 333 1.61 21.53 11.88
N SER A 334 2.55 21.76 10.95
CA SER A 334 3.13 20.67 10.14
C SER A 334 3.71 19.54 11.00
N HIS A 335 3.33 18.31 10.68
CA HIS A 335 3.82 17.09 11.32
C HIS A 335 4.55 16.20 10.30
N VAL A 336 5.72 15.69 10.69
CA VAL A 336 6.52 14.74 9.92
C VAL A 336 7.10 13.69 10.87
N ARG A 337 7.28 12.47 10.37
CA ARG A 337 8.17 11.49 11.02
C ARG A 337 9.62 11.85 10.74
N ARG A 338 10.53 11.46 11.62
CA ARG A 338 11.99 11.69 11.54
C ARG A 338 12.80 10.41 11.28
N ASP A 339 12.13 9.27 11.17
CA ASP A 339 12.73 7.95 11.01
C ASP A 339 12.40 7.25 9.67
N ILE A 340 11.71 7.93 8.75
CA ILE A 340 11.42 7.40 7.41
C ILE A 340 12.73 7.01 6.70
N GLY A 341 12.79 5.76 6.23
CA GLY A 341 13.94 5.18 5.52
C GLY A 341 15.00 4.54 6.43
N GLN A 342 14.99 4.79 7.74
CA GLN A 342 16.00 4.25 8.66
C GLN A 342 16.01 2.71 8.70
N LYS A 343 14.84 2.07 8.51
CA LYS A 343 14.74 0.61 8.38
C LYS A 343 15.61 0.06 7.25
N ALA A 344 15.73 0.78 6.13
CA ALA A 344 16.54 0.34 5.00
C ALA A 344 18.02 0.22 5.37
N LEU A 345 18.55 1.19 6.13
CA LEU A 345 19.93 1.17 6.63
C LEU A 345 20.17 -0.04 7.54
N TYR A 346 19.26 -0.27 8.50
CA TYR A 346 19.35 -1.42 9.40
C TYR A 346 19.33 -2.75 8.65
N ILE A 347 18.46 -2.91 7.67
CA ILE A 347 18.38 -4.14 6.87
C ILE A 347 19.68 -4.36 6.07
N GLN A 348 20.24 -3.31 5.47
CA GLN A 348 21.49 -3.39 4.73
C GLN A 348 22.67 -3.76 5.63
N ASP A 349 22.76 -3.19 6.84
CA ASP A 349 23.82 -3.50 7.80
C ASP A 349 23.75 -4.95 8.30
N VAL A 350 22.55 -5.47 8.55
CA VAL A 350 22.36 -6.87 8.97
C VAL A 350 22.67 -7.84 7.83
N SER A 351 22.33 -7.47 6.59
CA SER A 351 22.52 -8.32 5.41
C SER A 351 23.98 -8.33 4.93
N GLY A 352 24.69 -7.20 5.04
CA GLY A 352 26.11 -7.10 4.68
C GLY A 352 27.07 -7.76 5.67
N ASN A 353 26.60 -8.10 6.88
CA ASN A 353 27.36 -8.82 7.90
C ASN A 353 27.11 -10.35 7.90
N ARG A 354 26.32 -10.87 6.95
CA ARG A 354 26.10 -12.31 6.75
C ARG A 354 26.84 -12.82 5.52
#